data_AF-A0A3D2N431-F1
#
_entry.id   AF-A0A3D2N431-F1
#
_cell.length_a   1.000
_cell.length_b   1.000
_cell.length_c   1.000
_cell.angle_alpha   90.00
_cell.angle_beta   90.00
_cell.angle_gamma   90.00
#
_symmetry.space_group_name_H-M   'P 1'
#
loop_
_entity.id
_entity.type
_entity.pdbx_description
1 polymer ?
#
loop_
_entity_poly.entity_id
_entity_poly.type
_entity_poly.pdbx_seq_one_letter_code
_entity_poly.pdbx_strand_id
1 'polypeptide(L)'
;KYEWMAFPAQVLKDMYQPIDDLVDFDAPLWADTKVSADQFVMNGKHYVAPISTTVGTMMMYDNAVIQANGLADPYEEYLEGNWNWDTWVSMMEEFCEGSTDDNPR
;
A
#
# COMPACT_ATOMS: atom_id res chain seq x y z
N LYS A 1 2.54 16.17 8.08
CA LYS A 1 2.17 14.78 8.43
C LYS A 1 0.73 14.60 7.95
N TYR A 2 0.45 13.60 7.13
CA TYR A 2 -0.90 13.36 6.62
C TYR A 2 -1.80 12.88 7.77
N GLU A 3 -2.95 13.53 7.97
CA GLU A 3 -3.96 13.13 8.95
C GLU A 3 -5.00 12.27 8.23
N TRP A 4 -5.11 10.99 8.61
CA TRP A 4 -5.96 10.01 7.93
C TRP A 4 -7.47 10.35 8.00
N MET A 5 -7.89 11.19 8.96
CA MET A 5 -9.27 11.68 9.02
C MET A 5 -9.55 12.84 8.06
N ALA A 6 -8.51 13.47 7.47
CA ALA A 6 -8.68 14.62 6.59
C ALA A 6 -9.46 14.25 5.31
N PHE A 7 -9.21 13.06 4.76
CA PHE A 7 -9.88 12.56 3.56
C PHE A 7 -10.37 11.12 3.75
N PRO A 8 -11.62 10.79 3.37
CA PRO A 8 -12.66 11.68 2.84
C PRO A 8 -13.51 12.38 3.93
N ALA A 9 -13.33 12.01 5.21
CA ALA A 9 -14.30 12.34 6.26
C ALA A 9 -14.43 13.83 6.59
N GLN A 10 -13.33 14.59 6.61
CA GLN A 10 -13.37 16.03 6.86
C GLN A 10 -13.71 16.84 5.60
N VAL A 11 -13.36 16.34 4.41
CA VAL A 11 -13.85 16.89 3.13
C VAL A 11 -15.37 16.83 3.04
N LEU A 12 -15.99 15.70 3.41
CA LEU A 12 -17.45 15.55 3.46
C LEU A 12 -18.15 16.47 4.48
N LYS A 13 -17.40 16.98 5.46
CA LYS A 13 -17.90 17.90 6.49
C LYS A 13 -17.64 19.37 6.12
N ASP A 14 -17.31 19.65 4.87
CA ASP A 14 -16.95 20.98 4.36
C ASP A 14 -15.81 21.66 5.16
N MET A 15 -14.95 20.87 5.80
CA MET A 15 -13.84 21.40 6.60
C MET A 15 -12.65 21.84 5.74
N TYR A 16 -12.60 21.42 4.47
CA TYR A 16 -11.53 21.74 3.53
C TYR A 16 -12.10 22.24 2.20
N GLN A 17 -11.42 23.22 1.61
CA GLN A 17 -11.74 23.75 0.28
C GLN A 17 -10.95 23.01 -0.80
N PRO A 18 -11.49 22.92 -2.02
CA PRO A 18 -10.74 22.41 -3.16
C PRO A 18 -9.54 23.31 -3.46
N ILE A 19 -8.44 22.72 -3.92
CA ILE A 19 -7.17 23.42 -4.16
C ILE A 19 -6.87 23.61 -5.66
N ASP A 20 -7.79 23.22 -6.56
CA ASP A 20 -7.65 23.36 -8.01
C ASP A 20 -7.39 24.82 -8.45
N ASP A 21 -7.94 25.80 -7.72
CA ASP A 21 -7.72 27.23 -8.02
C ASP A 21 -6.32 27.73 -7.59
N LEU A 22 -5.61 26.96 -6.76
CA LEU A 22 -4.30 27.31 -6.20
C LEU A 22 -3.16 26.46 -6.77
N VAL A 23 -3.47 25.24 -7.22
CA VAL A 23 -2.49 24.24 -7.65
C VAL A 23 -2.87 23.75 -9.04
N ASP A 24 -1.99 24.01 -10.00
CA ASP A 24 -2.09 23.47 -11.36
C ASP A 24 -1.43 22.09 -11.41
N PHE A 25 -2.23 21.02 -11.29
CA PHE A 25 -1.77 19.63 -11.36
C PHE A 25 -1.33 19.20 -12.78
N ASP A 26 -1.59 20.01 -13.81
CA ASP A 26 -1.07 19.78 -15.17
C ASP A 26 0.34 20.37 -15.37
N ALA A 27 0.85 21.15 -14.40
CA ALA A 27 2.19 21.68 -14.46
C ALA A 27 3.25 20.55 -14.33
N PRO A 28 4.40 20.65 -15.02
CA PRO A 28 5.46 19.63 -14.97
C PRO A 28 5.95 19.27 -13.57
N LEU A 29 5.81 20.20 -12.61
CA LEU A 29 6.16 19.99 -11.21
C LEU A 29 5.37 18.85 -10.55
N TRP A 30 4.13 18.62 -10.99
CA TRP A 30 3.22 17.64 -10.41
C TRP A 30 3.12 16.36 -11.23
N ALA A 31 3.84 16.25 -12.35
CA ALA A 31 3.76 15.09 -13.25
C ALA A 31 3.99 13.76 -12.51
N ASP A 32 4.95 13.74 -11.57
CA ASP A 32 5.30 12.54 -10.80
C ASP A 32 4.28 12.21 -9.71
N THR A 33 3.51 13.19 -9.23
CA THR A 33 2.57 13.01 -8.12
C THR A 33 1.10 13.12 -8.54
N LYS A 34 0.83 13.43 -9.81
CA LYS A 34 -0.52 13.57 -10.38
C LYS A 34 -1.36 12.31 -10.20
N VAL A 35 -0.79 11.14 -10.49
CA VAL A 35 -1.49 9.85 -10.30
C VAL A 35 -1.94 9.67 -8.85
N SER A 36 -1.12 10.08 -7.89
CA SER A 36 -1.49 10.05 -6.47
C SER A 36 -2.50 11.15 -6.12
N ALA A 37 -2.40 12.34 -6.70
CA ALA A 37 -3.34 13.44 -6.48
C ALA A 37 -4.75 13.08 -6.97
N ASP A 38 -4.85 12.44 -8.14
CA ASP A 38 -6.10 12.01 -8.78
C ASP A 38 -6.88 11.00 -7.89
N GLN A 39 -6.19 10.21 -7.06
CA GLN A 39 -6.83 9.29 -6.09
C GLN A 39 -7.61 10.02 -4.99
N PHE A 40 -7.30 11.29 -4.74
CA PHE A 40 -7.95 12.14 -3.75
C PHE A 40 -8.94 13.14 -4.39
N VAL A 41 -9.39 12.87 -5.61
CA VAL A 41 -10.46 13.63 -6.24
C VAL A 41 -11.80 13.29 -5.60
N MET A 42 -12.48 14.31 -5.10
CA MET A 42 -13.84 14.18 -4.56
C MET A 42 -14.74 15.19 -5.26
N ASN A 43 -15.91 14.75 -5.73
CA ASN A 43 -16.84 15.60 -6.50
C ASN A 43 -16.17 16.33 -7.70
N GLY A 44 -15.20 15.67 -8.36
CA GLY A 44 -14.46 16.23 -9.49
C GLY A 44 -13.45 17.32 -9.15
N LYS A 45 -13.12 17.52 -7.87
CA LYS A 45 -12.14 18.51 -7.39
C LYS A 45 -11.02 17.87 -6.57
N HIS A 46 -9.83 18.43 -6.63
CA HIS A 46 -8.68 17.98 -5.84
C HIS A 46 -8.67 18.65 -4.47
N TYR A 47 -8.44 17.84 -3.42
CA TYR A 47 -8.33 18.30 -2.04
C TYR A 47 -6.95 18.06 -1.42
N VAL A 48 -6.11 17.25 -2.08
CA VAL A 48 -4.79 16.84 -1.57
C VAL A 48 -3.75 17.08 -2.65
N ALA A 49 -2.68 17.80 -2.29
CA ALA A 49 -1.49 17.99 -3.12
C ALA A 49 -0.32 17.16 -2.59
N PRO A 50 -0.14 15.91 -3.06
CA PRO A 50 0.97 15.07 -2.64
C PRO A 50 2.29 15.59 -3.22
N ILE A 51 3.27 15.84 -2.34
CA ILE A 51 4.63 16.28 -2.72
C ILE A 51 5.58 15.06 -2.82
N SER A 52 5.31 14.01 -2.04
CA SER A 52 6.02 12.74 -2.11
C SER A 52 5.15 11.62 -1.54
N THR A 53 5.32 10.41 -2.09
CA THR A 53 4.70 9.19 -1.58
C THR A 53 5.73 8.43 -0.76
N THR A 54 5.43 8.19 0.50
CA THR A 54 6.26 7.33 1.37
C THR A 54 5.51 6.04 1.63
N VAL A 55 6.22 4.92 1.60
CA VAL A 55 5.65 3.61 1.92
C VAL A 55 5.24 3.59 3.40
N GLY A 56 3.94 3.46 3.66
CA GLY A 56 3.39 3.50 5.02
C GLY A 56 3.49 2.17 5.77
N THR A 57 3.47 1.05 5.05
CA THR A 57 3.54 -0.29 5.63
C THR A 57 4.25 -1.22 4.65
N MET A 58 5.16 -2.03 5.17
CA MET A 58 5.95 -2.99 4.40
C MET A 58 5.77 -4.37 5.03
N MET A 59 5.59 -5.39 4.20
CA MET A 59 5.73 -6.79 4.62
C MET A 59 7.19 -7.19 4.41
N MET A 60 7.84 -7.63 5.48
CA MET A 60 9.22 -8.13 5.46
C MET A 60 9.20 -9.59 5.86
N TYR A 61 10.01 -10.41 5.20
CA TYR A 61 10.18 -11.82 5.49
C TYR A 61 11.66 -12.19 5.44
N ASP A 62 12.03 -13.28 6.11
CA ASP A 62 13.38 -13.83 6.04
C ASP A 62 13.47 -14.83 4.89
N ASN A 63 14.24 -14.45 3.85
CA ASN A 63 14.41 -15.29 2.67
C ASN A 63 15.07 -16.64 2.99
N ALA A 64 15.97 -16.69 3.99
CA ALA A 64 16.60 -17.95 4.39
C ALA A 64 15.59 -18.90 5.05
N VAL A 65 14.64 -18.36 5.83
CA VAL A 65 13.55 -19.15 6.43
C VAL A 65 12.61 -19.68 5.35
N ILE A 66 12.21 -18.85 4.38
CA ILE A 66 11.37 -19.29 3.26
C ILE A 66 12.04 -20.44 2.49
N GLN A 67 13.31 -20.28 2.11
CA GLN A 67 14.07 -21.29 1.38
C GLN A 67 14.29 -22.57 2.20
N ALA A 68 14.63 -22.47 3.49
CA ALA A 68 14.84 -23.62 4.35
C ALA A 68 13.59 -24.47 4.54
N ASN A 69 12.41 -23.85 4.41
CA ASN A 69 11.13 -24.51 4.55
C ASN A 69 10.51 -24.95 3.22
N GLY A 70 11.17 -24.66 2.09
CA GLY A 70 10.68 -25.02 0.75
C GLY A 70 9.44 -24.23 0.34
N LEU A 71 9.17 -23.10 0.99
CA LEU A 71 8.02 -22.24 0.68
C LEU A 71 8.30 -21.43 -0.59
N ALA A 72 7.24 -21.12 -1.33
CA ALA A 72 7.31 -20.24 -2.49
C ALA A 72 7.79 -18.84 -2.08
N ASP A 73 8.61 -18.18 -2.91
CA ASP A 73 9.15 -16.86 -2.59
C ASP A 73 8.03 -15.80 -2.68
N PRO A 74 7.68 -15.11 -1.58
CA PRO A 74 6.66 -14.05 -1.58
C PRO A 74 6.88 -12.95 -2.64
N TYR A 75 8.14 -12.67 -2.98
CA TYR A 75 8.46 -11.66 -3.99
C TYR A 75 8.21 -12.17 -5.42
N GLU A 76 8.48 -13.44 -5.71
CA GLU A 76 8.17 -14.05 -7.00
C GLU A 76 6.65 -14.12 -7.20
N GLU A 77 5.91 -14.60 -6.20
CA GLU A 77 4.44 -14.62 -6.21
C GLU A 77 3.86 -13.21 -6.42
N TYR A 78 4.52 -12.18 -5.90
CA TYR A 78 4.13 -10.78 -6.12
C TYR A 78 4.35 -10.34 -7.56
N LEU A 79 5.50 -10.66 -8.15
CA LEU A 79 5.82 -10.32 -9.54
C LEU A 79 4.91 -11.06 -10.54
N GLU A 80 4.48 -12.27 -10.21
CA GLU A 80 3.54 -13.07 -11.01
C GLU A 80 2.08 -12.65 -10.86
N GLY A 81 1.78 -11.77 -9.89
CA GLY A 81 0.41 -11.30 -9.62
C GLY A 81 -0.45 -12.28 -8.83
N ASN A 82 0.17 -13.31 -8.26
CA ASN A 82 -0.47 -14.34 -7.43
C ASN A 82 -0.49 -13.93 -5.94
N TRP A 83 0.28 -12.92 -5.54
CA TRP A 83 0.35 -12.46 -4.16
C TRP A 83 -0.93 -11.75 -3.71
N ASN A 84 -1.75 -12.47 -2.95
CA ASN A 84 -2.96 -11.97 -2.33
C ASN A 84 -3.10 -12.55 -0.90
N TRP A 85 -4.17 -12.17 -0.20
CA TRP A 85 -4.41 -12.61 1.18
C TRP A 85 -4.51 -14.14 1.30
N ASP A 86 -5.16 -14.80 0.34
CA ASP A 86 -5.34 -16.25 0.37
C ASP A 86 -4.00 -16.97 0.16
N THR A 87 -3.17 -16.50 -0.77
CA THR A 87 -1.80 -17.01 -0.98
C THR A 87 -0.95 -16.84 0.27
N TRP A 88 -1.05 -15.70 0.95
CA TRP A 88 -0.32 -15.44 2.19
C TRP A 88 -0.80 -16.34 3.35
N VAL A 89 -2.11 -16.50 3.54
CA VAL A 89 -2.65 -17.40 4.56
C VAL A 89 -2.22 -18.84 4.31
N SER A 90 -2.33 -19.30 3.06
CA SER A 90 -1.92 -20.67 2.67
C SER A 90 -0.45 -20.93 3.00
N MET A 91 0.43 -19.95 2.73
CA MET A 91 1.86 -20.05 3.06
C MET A 91 2.11 -20.14 4.57
N MET A 92 1.36 -19.37 5.38
CA MET A 92 1.48 -19.45 6.83
C MET A 92 0.95 -20.76 7.40
N GLU A 93 -0.12 -21.31 6.82
CA GLU A 93 -0.63 -22.63 7.16
C GLU A 93 0.42 -23.71 6.87
N GLU A 94 1.02 -23.70 5.67
CA GLU A 94 2.09 -24.64 5.30
C GLU A 94 3.30 -24.53 6.25
N PHE A 95 3.69 -23.31 6.61
CA PHE A 95 4.75 -23.09 7.59
C PHE A 95 4.41 -23.70 8.96
N CYS A 96 3.19 -23.48 9.46
CA CYS A 96 2.73 -24.01 10.75
C CYS A 96 2.58 -25.54 10.74
N GLU A 97 2.06 -26.12 9.66
CA GLU A 97 1.91 -27.57 9.52
C GLU A 97 3.25 -28.30 9.48
N GLY A 98 4.28 -27.65 8.94
CA GLY A 98 5.64 -28.17 8.93
C GLY A 98 6.36 -28.13 10.28
N SER A 99 5.79 -27.45 11.27
CA SER A 99 6.32 -27.39 12.64
C SER A 99 5.88 -28.60 13.44
N THR A 100 6.85 -29.34 13.98
CA THR A 100 6.62 -30.47 14.87
C THR A 100 7.22 -30.18 16.24
N ASP A 101 6.77 -30.88 17.30
CA ASP A 101 7.33 -30.71 18.65
C ASP A 101 8.85 -30.92 18.70
N ASP A 102 9.40 -31.75 17.80
CA ASP A 102 10.82 -32.04 17.68
C ASP A 102 11.59 -31.06 16.77
N ASN A 103 10.88 -30.23 15.99
CA ASN A 103 11.46 -29.21 15.12
C ASN A 103 10.53 -27.97 15.05
N PRO A 104 10.57 -27.10 16.07
CA PRO A 104 9.85 -25.85 16.06
C PRO A 104 10.49 -24.91 15.04
N ARG A 105 9.77 -24.60 13.95
CA ARG A 105 10.18 -23.62 12.95
C ARG A 105 9.75 -22.22 13.35
#